data_AF-A0A379FIS1-F1
#
_entry.id   AF-A0A379FIS1-F1
#
_cell.length_a   1.000
_cell.length_b   1.000
_cell.length_c   1.000
_cell.angle_alpha   90.00
_cell.angle_beta   90.00
_cell.angle_gamma   90.00
#
_symmetry.space_group_name_H-M   'P 1'
#
loop_
_entity.id
_entity.type
_entity.pdbx_description
1 polymer ?
#
loop_
_entity_poly.entity_id
_entity_poly.type
_entity_poly.pdbx_seq_one_letter_code
_entity_poly.pdbx_strand_id
1 'polypeptide(L)'
;MEAADDISYCIADLDDAVEKGIFDINRLVQLLKNAWSESGAVTEGDLFDITVNRAFKKVDQNEAKRSMQDQFFMYLRVYITGKLVPYTAYRFIKNLPQVYEGSFNHALLEGKSAEHRLLATLKRVAQKWVFSHPEVEELEMKGYRVISGLLDIYKPLLLLSTDDFLRLHKYNEHPHYVIETRLYHKLSIKHKLAYNEALEKIYDINSEEGKTLEFYYRTRLIQDYISGMTDHYAYEEYRKLMVCD
;
A
#
# COMPACT_ATOMS: atom_id res chain seq x y z
N MET A 1 -13.99 -2.50 -6.12
CA MET A 1 -13.00 -2.05 -5.12
C MET A 1 -11.79 -1.48 -5.84
N GLU A 2 -11.01 -2.31 -6.55
CA GLU A 2 -9.82 -1.90 -7.35
C GLU A 2 -9.98 -0.57 -8.11
N ALA A 3 -10.99 -0.44 -8.97
CA ALA A 3 -11.16 0.80 -9.74
C ALA A 3 -11.45 2.05 -8.90
N ALA A 4 -12.09 1.91 -7.73
CA ALA A 4 -12.30 3.04 -6.83
C ALA A 4 -10.99 3.46 -6.13
N ASP A 5 -10.15 2.47 -5.82
CA ASP A 5 -8.81 2.63 -5.26
C ASP A 5 -7.91 3.43 -6.21
N ASP A 6 -7.87 2.97 -7.48
CA ASP A 6 -7.13 3.60 -8.56
C ASP A 6 -7.49 5.07 -8.76
N ILE A 7 -8.79 5.39 -8.76
CA ILE A 7 -9.26 6.78 -8.96
C ILE A 7 -8.89 7.65 -7.75
N SER A 8 -9.05 7.13 -6.54
CA SER A 8 -8.94 7.92 -5.31
C SER A 8 -7.49 8.23 -4.95
N TYR A 9 -6.61 7.23 -4.95
CA TYR A 9 -5.21 7.41 -4.56
C TYR A 9 -4.45 8.30 -5.54
N CYS A 10 -4.65 8.12 -6.85
CA CYS A 10 -3.92 8.91 -7.84
C CYS A 10 -4.17 10.43 -7.72
N ILE A 11 -5.36 10.83 -7.27
CA ILE A 11 -5.68 12.25 -7.06
C ILE A 11 -5.13 12.71 -5.71
N ALA A 12 -5.25 11.89 -4.66
CA ALA A 12 -4.75 12.19 -3.32
C ALA A 12 -3.22 12.37 -3.32
N ASP A 13 -2.46 11.48 -3.96
CA ASP A 13 -0.99 11.55 -4.01
C ASP A 13 -0.49 12.86 -4.64
N LEU A 14 -1.20 13.35 -5.67
CA LEU A 14 -0.87 14.61 -6.32
C LEU A 14 -1.25 15.83 -5.46
N ASP A 15 -2.33 15.75 -4.69
CA ASP A 15 -2.75 16.79 -3.74
C ASP A 15 -1.72 16.92 -2.61
N ASP A 16 -1.39 15.79 -1.99
CA ASP A 16 -0.37 15.69 -0.94
C ASP A 16 1.00 16.17 -1.42
N ALA A 17 1.36 15.90 -2.68
CA ALA A 17 2.62 16.38 -3.27
C ALA A 17 2.68 17.91 -3.38
N VAL A 18 1.56 18.55 -3.73
CA VAL A 18 1.46 20.02 -3.76
C VAL A 18 1.47 20.58 -2.35
N GLU A 19 0.76 19.94 -1.40
CA GLU A 19 0.76 20.34 0.02
C GLU A 19 2.15 20.27 0.64
N LYS A 20 2.93 19.22 0.32
CA LYS A 20 4.33 19.05 0.77
C LYS A 20 5.32 19.94 0.02
N GLY A 21 4.87 20.73 -0.96
CA GLY A 21 5.72 21.66 -1.69
C GLY A 21 6.70 21.01 -2.68
N ILE A 22 6.44 19.76 -3.11
CA ILE A 22 7.26 19.09 -4.15
C ILE A 22 7.19 19.89 -5.46
N PHE A 23 6.03 20.42 -5.79
CA PHE A 23 5.80 21.36 -6.88
C PHE A 23 4.50 22.16 -6.65
N ASP A 24 4.36 23.30 -7.32
CA ASP A 24 3.11 24.06 -7.30
C ASP A 24 2.08 23.57 -8.35
N ILE A 25 0.88 24.14 -8.32
CA ILE A 25 -0.23 23.77 -9.22
C ILE A 25 0.12 24.05 -10.68
N ASN A 26 0.79 25.17 -10.96
CA ASN A 26 1.19 25.54 -12.33
C ASN A 26 2.12 24.49 -12.91
N ARG A 27 3.11 24.06 -12.12
CA ARG A 27 4.04 23.01 -12.47
C ARG A 27 3.33 21.68 -12.61
N LEU A 28 2.43 21.30 -11.71
CA LEU A 28 1.65 20.08 -11.81
C LEU A 28 0.87 20.01 -13.13
N VAL A 29 0.17 21.08 -13.51
CA VAL A 29 -0.60 21.12 -14.78
C VAL A 29 0.33 20.99 -15.99
N GLN A 30 1.51 21.60 -15.97
CA GLN A 30 2.52 21.41 -17.02
C GLN A 30 3.01 19.96 -17.09
N LEU A 31 3.31 19.33 -15.95
CA LEU A 31 3.76 17.94 -15.88
C LEU A 31 2.69 16.99 -16.42
N LEU A 32 1.44 17.19 -16.01
CA LEU A 32 0.28 16.43 -16.51
C LEU A 32 0.08 16.61 -18.02
N LYS A 33 0.22 17.85 -18.53
CA LYS A 33 0.11 18.14 -19.96
C LYS A 33 1.21 17.45 -20.77
N ASN A 34 2.44 17.46 -20.28
CA ASN A 34 3.56 16.79 -20.93
C ASN A 34 3.37 15.27 -20.94
N ALA A 35 2.98 14.69 -19.81
CA ALA A 35 2.70 13.25 -19.70
C ALA A 35 1.52 12.81 -20.57
N TRP A 36 0.46 13.62 -20.68
CA TRP A 36 -0.62 13.38 -21.63
C TRP A 36 -0.10 13.38 -23.07
N SER A 37 0.74 14.38 -23.39
CA SER A 37 1.28 14.62 -24.74
C SER A 37 2.17 13.49 -25.25
N GLU A 38 2.84 12.75 -24.36
CA GLU A 38 3.61 11.53 -24.70
C GLU A 38 2.76 10.42 -25.32
N SER A 39 1.44 10.41 -25.07
CA SER A 39 0.50 9.39 -25.59
C SER A 39 -0.49 9.97 -26.62
N GLY A 40 -0.23 11.18 -27.12
CA GLY A 40 -1.03 11.89 -28.13
C GLY A 40 -1.18 13.39 -27.81
N ALA A 41 -1.42 14.25 -28.79
CA ALA A 41 -1.62 15.68 -28.51
C ALA A 41 -2.84 15.93 -27.59
N VAL A 42 -2.81 17.03 -26.82
CA VAL A 42 -4.02 17.58 -26.21
C VAL A 42 -4.87 18.18 -27.32
N THR A 43 -6.14 17.79 -27.40
CA THR A 43 -7.11 18.36 -28.34
C THR A 43 -8.29 18.96 -27.60
N GLU A 44 -8.90 20.00 -28.16
CA GLU A 44 -10.09 20.61 -27.58
C GLU A 44 -11.20 19.57 -27.37
N GLY A 45 -11.78 19.55 -26.17
CA GLY A 45 -12.84 18.60 -25.81
C GLY A 45 -12.36 17.18 -25.47
N ASP A 46 -11.05 16.90 -25.49
CA ASP A 46 -10.54 15.62 -24.98
C ASP A 46 -10.70 15.49 -23.46
N LEU A 47 -10.44 14.28 -22.92
CA LEU A 47 -10.59 14.06 -21.49
C LEU A 47 -9.67 14.94 -20.65
N PHE A 48 -8.47 15.28 -21.13
CA PHE A 48 -7.56 16.16 -20.41
C PHE A 48 -8.12 17.58 -20.34
N ASP A 49 -8.65 18.08 -21.46
CA ASP A 49 -9.22 19.42 -21.55
C ASP A 49 -10.46 19.58 -20.66
N ILE A 50 -11.40 18.62 -20.73
CA ILE A 50 -12.65 18.71 -19.95
C ILE A 50 -12.47 18.37 -18.46
N THR A 51 -11.31 17.87 -18.04
CA THR A 51 -10.99 17.57 -16.64
C THR A 51 -9.90 18.49 -16.08
N VAL A 52 -8.63 18.26 -16.42
CA VAL A 52 -7.46 18.98 -15.87
C VAL A 52 -7.46 20.45 -16.28
N ASN A 53 -7.54 20.76 -17.59
CA ASN A 53 -7.55 22.17 -18.03
C ASN A 53 -8.79 22.90 -17.51
N ARG A 54 -9.94 22.24 -17.50
CA ARG A 54 -11.19 22.81 -16.97
C ARG A 54 -11.08 23.14 -15.48
N ALA A 55 -10.48 22.25 -14.68
CA ALA A 55 -10.22 22.50 -13.27
C ALA A 55 -9.30 23.71 -13.09
N PHE A 56 -8.19 23.76 -13.84
CA PHE A 56 -7.24 24.87 -13.77
C PHE A 56 -7.86 26.22 -14.16
N LYS A 57 -8.60 26.28 -15.28
CA LYS A 57 -9.32 27.49 -15.74
C LYS A 57 -10.35 27.98 -14.72
N LYS A 58 -10.98 27.09 -13.96
CA LYS A 58 -11.98 27.47 -12.94
C LYS A 58 -11.39 28.15 -11.73
N VAL A 59 -10.14 27.83 -11.39
CA VAL A 59 -9.42 28.46 -10.29
C VAL A 59 -9.01 29.89 -10.65
N ASP A 60 -8.56 30.12 -11.88
CA ASP A 60 -8.14 31.42 -12.40
C ASP A 60 -9.30 32.46 -12.45
N GLN A 61 -10.55 31.98 -12.47
CA GLN A 61 -11.75 32.82 -12.55
C GLN A 61 -12.38 33.15 -11.19
N ASN A 62 -11.93 32.54 -10.09
CA ASN A 62 -12.53 32.68 -8.77
C ASN A 62 -11.64 33.54 -7.86
N GLU A 63 -12.09 34.76 -7.54
CA GLU A 63 -11.47 35.66 -6.53
C GLU A 63 -11.74 35.22 -5.07
N ALA A 64 -12.11 33.96 -4.84
CA ALA A 64 -12.63 33.50 -3.54
C ALA A 64 -11.52 33.27 -2.49
N LYS A 65 -11.88 33.46 -1.21
CA LYS A 65 -11.04 33.33 0.01
C LYS A 65 -10.32 31.99 0.24
N ARG A 66 -10.52 30.96 -0.60
CA ARG A 66 -9.90 29.63 -0.42
C ARG A 66 -8.56 29.55 -1.13
N SER A 67 -7.66 28.69 -0.64
CA SER A 67 -6.38 28.44 -1.28
C SER A 67 -6.59 28.00 -2.74
N MET A 68 -5.68 28.42 -3.63
CA MET A 68 -5.68 28.02 -5.04
C MET A 68 -5.68 26.49 -5.19
N GLN A 69 -4.97 25.80 -4.27
CA GLN A 69 -4.85 24.35 -4.21
C GLN A 69 -6.18 23.67 -3.92
N ASP A 70 -6.86 24.08 -2.85
CA ASP A 70 -8.13 23.49 -2.42
C ASP A 70 -9.16 23.55 -3.56
N GLN A 71 -9.21 24.69 -4.26
CA GLN A 71 -10.13 24.89 -5.38
C GLN A 71 -9.75 24.01 -6.58
N PHE A 72 -8.46 23.93 -6.91
CA PHE A 72 -7.97 23.10 -8.01
C PHE A 72 -8.32 21.63 -7.78
N PHE A 73 -7.93 21.05 -6.64
CA PHE A 73 -8.14 19.64 -6.34
C PHE A 73 -9.62 19.30 -6.11
N MET A 74 -10.42 20.23 -5.57
CA MET A 74 -11.88 20.08 -5.52
C MET A 74 -12.47 19.93 -6.93
N TYR A 75 -12.16 20.83 -7.86
CA TYR A 75 -12.66 20.74 -9.24
C TYR A 75 -12.10 19.54 -9.98
N LEU A 76 -10.81 19.25 -9.83
CA LEU A 76 -10.13 18.11 -10.44
C LEU A 76 -10.81 16.81 -10.02
N ARG A 77 -11.06 16.61 -8.72
CA ARG A 77 -11.74 15.44 -8.17
C ARG A 77 -13.15 15.29 -8.74
N VAL A 78 -13.92 16.39 -8.82
CA VAL A 78 -15.27 16.37 -9.40
C VAL A 78 -15.24 15.96 -10.87
N TYR A 79 -14.35 16.57 -11.68
CA TYR A 79 -14.33 16.31 -13.11
C TYR A 79 -13.76 14.93 -13.47
N ILE A 80 -12.70 14.48 -12.80
CA ILE A 80 -12.14 13.14 -13.03
C ILE A 80 -13.14 12.07 -12.59
N THR A 81 -13.68 12.16 -11.38
CA THR A 81 -14.67 11.20 -10.88
C THR A 81 -15.91 11.16 -11.77
N GLY A 82 -16.38 12.33 -12.24
CA GLY A 82 -17.51 12.44 -13.16
C GLY A 82 -17.29 11.82 -14.55
N LYS A 83 -16.05 11.45 -14.90
CA LYS A 83 -15.73 10.74 -16.16
C LYS A 83 -15.34 9.29 -15.92
N LEU A 84 -14.47 9.03 -14.94
CA LEU A 84 -13.97 7.68 -14.69
C LEU A 84 -15.04 6.76 -14.09
N VAL A 85 -15.85 7.24 -13.14
CA VAL A 85 -16.87 6.37 -12.48
C VAL A 85 -17.93 5.85 -13.46
N PRO A 86 -18.58 6.69 -14.30
CA PRO A 86 -19.53 6.19 -15.29
C PRO A 86 -18.90 5.21 -16.29
N TYR A 87 -17.66 5.46 -16.70
CA TYR A 87 -16.93 4.56 -17.60
C TYR A 87 -16.61 3.21 -16.95
N THR A 88 -16.15 3.21 -15.69
CA THR A 88 -15.93 2.00 -14.90
C THR A 88 -17.22 1.19 -14.74
N ALA A 89 -18.33 1.85 -14.43
CA ALA A 89 -19.64 1.20 -14.32
C ALA A 89 -20.08 0.57 -15.65
N TYR A 90 -19.91 1.30 -16.76
CA TYR A 90 -20.16 0.77 -18.10
C TYR A 90 -19.30 -0.45 -18.41
N ARG A 91 -17.99 -0.40 -18.14
CA ARG A 91 -17.07 -1.52 -18.36
C ARG A 91 -17.44 -2.74 -17.51
N PHE A 92 -17.84 -2.52 -16.27
CA PHE A 92 -18.30 -3.60 -15.39
C PHE A 92 -19.56 -4.28 -15.95
N ILE A 93 -20.59 -3.50 -16.28
CA ILE A 93 -21.85 -4.03 -16.84
C ILE A 93 -21.61 -4.73 -18.18
N LYS A 94 -20.78 -4.15 -19.06
CA LYS A 94 -20.44 -4.73 -20.36
C LYS A 94 -19.78 -6.10 -20.23
N ASN A 95 -18.90 -6.28 -19.24
CA ASN A 95 -18.15 -7.52 -19.03
C ASN A 95 -18.72 -8.35 -17.86
N LEU A 96 -19.97 -8.11 -17.46
CA LEU A 96 -20.59 -8.72 -16.29
C LEU A 96 -20.49 -10.26 -16.29
N PRO A 97 -20.69 -10.98 -17.41
CA PRO A 97 -20.54 -12.45 -17.40
C PRO A 97 -19.13 -12.89 -16.98
N GLN A 98 -18.09 -12.32 -17.59
CA GLN A 98 -16.69 -12.68 -17.28
C GLN A 98 -16.29 -12.27 -15.87
N VAL A 99 -16.78 -11.11 -15.41
CA VAL A 99 -16.54 -10.64 -14.04
C VAL A 99 -17.22 -11.57 -13.03
N TYR A 100 -18.45 -11.99 -13.30
CA TYR A 100 -19.20 -12.90 -12.45
C TYR A 100 -18.56 -14.29 -12.37
N GLU A 101 -18.06 -14.79 -13.50
CA GLU A 101 -17.34 -16.07 -13.58
C GLU A 101 -15.91 -16.02 -13.01
N GLY A 102 -15.39 -14.82 -12.69
CA GLY A 102 -14.01 -14.63 -12.27
C GLY A 102 -12.97 -14.84 -13.38
N SER A 103 -13.39 -14.84 -14.65
CA SER A 103 -12.54 -15.04 -15.83
C SER A 103 -12.06 -13.72 -16.47
N PHE A 104 -12.52 -12.57 -15.95
CA PHE A 104 -12.13 -11.24 -16.43
C PHE A 104 -10.69 -10.88 -15.98
N ASN A 105 -9.71 -11.14 -16.84
CA ASN A 105 -8.28 -11.01 -16.54
C ASN A 105 -7.68 -9.61 -16.85
N HIS A 106 -8.46 -8.55 -16.62
CA HIS A 106 -8.05 -7.16 -16.84
C HIS A 106 -8.66 -6.25 -15.77
N ALA A 107 -8.03 -5.12 -15.48
CA ALA A 107 -8.65 -4.11 -14.62
C ALA A 107 -9.76 -3.34 -15.38
N LEU A 108 -10.75 -2.81 -14.65
CA LEU A 108 -11.87 -2.07 -15.26
C LEU A 108 -11.43 -0.79 -15.96
N LEU A 109 -10.32 -0.20 -15.50
CA LEU A 109 -9.68 1.01 -16.04
C LEU A 109 -8.43 0.68 -16.86
N GLU A 110 -8.43 -0.44 -17.58
CA GLU A 110 -7.32 -0.90 -18.43
C GLU A 110 -7.69 -0.92 -19.93
N GLY A 111 -6.69 -0.68 -20.77
CA GLY A 111 -6.76 -0.84 -22.22
C GLY A 111 -6.37 0.43 -22.98
N LYS A 112 -7.09 0.73 -24.07
CA LYS A 112 -6.77 1.85 -24.98
C LYS A 112 -7.79 2.99 -24.93
N SER A 113 -8.59 3.08 -23.87
CA SER A 113 -9.60 4.13 -23.74
C SER A 113 -8.98 5.46 -23.28
N ALA A 114 -9.69 6.56 -23.51
CA ALA A 114 -9.26 7.86 -23.04
C ALA A 114 -9.20 7.91 -21.50
N GLU A 115 -10.11 7.21 -20.82
CA GLU A 115 -10.19 7.12 -19.36
C GLU A 115 -8.97 6.40 -18.78
N HIS A 116 -8.57 5.29 -19.41
CA HIS A 116 -7.31 4.63 -19.07
C HIS A 116 -6.12 5.58 -19.26
N ARG A 117 -6.07 6.30 -20.40
CA ARG A 117 -5.01 7.27 -20.67
C ARG A 117 -4.96 8.38 -19.61
N LEU A 118 -6.12 8.86 -19.15
CA LEU A 118 -6.20 9.88 -18.10
C LEU A 118 -5.64 9.36 -16.78
N LEU A 119 -6.09 8.17 -16.34
CA LEU A 119 -5.56 7.54 -15.13
C LEU A 119 -4.06 7.27 -15.24
N ALA A 120 -3.60 6.74 -16.37
CA ALA A 120 -2.19 6.47 -16.63
C ALA A 120 -1.35 7.76 -16.62
N THR A 121 -1.91 8.89 -17.07
CA THR A 121 -1.24 10.20 -17.02
C THR A 121 -1.03 10.65 -15.57
N LEU A 122 -2.06 10.54 -14.72
CA LEU A 122 -1.96 10.87 -13.28
C LEU A 122 -0.92 9.98 -12.59
N LYS A 123 -1.01 8.66 -12.79
CA LYS A 123 -0.08 7.67 -12.24
C LYS A 123 1.37 7.96 -12.67
N ARG A 124 1.59 8.28 -13.94
CA ARG A 124 2.94 8.57 -14.46
C ARG A 124 3.55 9.82 -13.83
N VAL A 125 2.76 10.87 -13.62
CA VAL A 125 3.24 12.07 -12.93
C VAL A 125 3.55 11.78 -11.46
N ALA A 126 2.67 11.06 -10.76
CA ALA A 126 2.92 10.64 -9.38
C ALA A 126 4.20 9.81 -9.27
N GLN A 127 4.38 8.79 -10.11
CA GLN A 127 5.58 7.95 -10.12
C GLN A 127 6.87 8.72 -10.38
N LYS A 128 6.85 9.64 -11.36
CA LYS A 128 8.05 10.33 -11.83
C LYS A 128 8.47 11.52 -10.96
N TRP A 129 7.55 12.07 -10.17
CA TRP A 129 7.80 13.33 -9.45
C TRP A 129 7.44 13.29 -7.97
N VAL A 130 6.52 12.41 -7.56
CA VAL A 130 6.09 12.28 -6.16
C VAL A 130 6.83 11.12 -5.50
N PHE A 131 6.73 9.91 -6.05
CA PHE A 131 7.33 8.71 -5.46
C PHE A 131 8.86 8.69 -5.56
N SER A 132 9.42 9.35 -6.57
CA SER A 132 10.86 9.53 -6.73
C SER A 132 11.42 10.75 -5.99
N HIS A 133 10.65 11.34 -5.07
CA HIS A 133 11.13 12.46 -4.27
C HIS A 133 12.10 11.93 -3.19
N PRO A 134 13.28 12.55 -2.97
CA PRO A 134 14.29 12.02 -2.04
C PRO A 134 13.76 11.73 -0.63
N GLU A 135 12.85 12.54 -0.10
CA GLU A 135 12.26 12.30 1.22
C GLU A 135 11.35 11.05 1.26
N VAL A 136 10.67 10.75 0.14
CA VAL A 136 9.83 9.55 0.02
C VAL A 136 10.74 8.32 -0.07
N GLU A 137 11.77 8.36 -0.91
CA GLU A 137 12.75 7.28 -1.03
C GLU A 137 13.48 7.04 0.31
N GLU A 138 13.86 8.09 1.03
CA GLU A 138 14.49 7.96 2.35
C GLU A 138 13.55 7.30 3.37
N LEU A 139 12.26 7.66 3.35
CA LEU A 139 11.25 7.05 4.20
C LEU A 139 11.07 5.56 3.88
N GLU A 140 11.01 5.19 2.61
CA GLU A 140 10.93 3.79 2.16
C GLU A 140 12.16 2.98 2.60
N MET A 141 13.35 3.55 2.47
CA MET A 141 14.60 2.93 2.91
C MET A 141 14.65 2.74 4.43
N LYS A 142 14.16 3.73 5.20
CA LYS A 142 14.00 3.59 6.65
C LYS A 142 13.03 2.47 6.98
N GLY A 143 11.87 2.42 6.33
CA GLY A 143 10.88 1.36 6.50
C GLY A 143 11.46 -0.03 6.23
N TYR A 144 12.16 -0.20 5.10
CA TYR A 144 12.86 -1.44 4.77
C TYR A 144 13.84 -1.85 5.87
N ARG A 145 14.70 -0.92 6.32
CA ARG A 145 15.68 -1.21 7.37
C ARG A 145 15.04 -1.61 8.69
N VAL A 146 13.96 -0.95 9.08
CA VAL A 146 13.19 -1.25 10.29
C VAL A 146 12.60 -2.67 10.22
N ILE A 147 11.92 -3.02 9.13
CA ILE A 147 11.29 -4.33 8.98
C ILE A 147 12.33 -5.45 8.89
N SER A 148 13.40 -5.28 8.11
CA SER A 148 14.50 -6.24 8.06
C SER A 148 15.15 -6.43 9.43
N GLY A 149 15.39 -5.33 10.15
CA GLY A 149 15.96 -5.37 11.48
C GLY A 149 15.07 -6.07 12.50
N LEU A 150 13.75 -5.85 12.46
CA LEU A 150 12.79 -6.58 13.29
C LEU A 150 12.83 -8.08 12.99
N LEU A 151 12.82 -8.48 11.71
CA LEU A 151 12.92 -9.88 11.33
C LEU A 151 14.21 -10.52 11.85
N ASP A 152 15.34 -9.82 11.78
CA ASP A 152 16.61 -10.27 12.34
C ASP A 152 16.57 -10.42 13.87
N ILE A 153 15.90 -9.51 14.58
CA ILE A 153 15.72 -9.58 16.03
C ILE A 153 14.88 -10.80 16.44
N TYR A 154 13.84 -11.13 15.69
CA TYR A 154 12.96 -12.28 15.97
C TYR A 154 13.48 -13.62 15.42
N LYS A 155 14.53 -13.59 14.59
CA LYS A 155 15.18 -14.78 14.02
C LYS A 155 15.51 -15.89 15.02
N PRO A 156 15.97 -15.64 16.27
CA PRO A 156 16.25 -16.70 17.23
C PRO A 156 15.05 -17.63 17.50
N LEU A 157 13.82 -17.12 17.45
CA LEU A 157 12.61 -17.95 17.59
C LEU A 157 12.45 -18.97 16.46
N LEU A 158 12.89 -18.61 15.25
CA LEU A 158 12.88 -19.52 14.10
C LEU A 158 14.02 -20.55 14.17
N LEU A 159 15.11 -20.24 14.85
CA LEU A 159 16.26 -21.14 14.97
C LEU A 159 16.10 -22.21 16.05
N LEU A 160 15.10 -22.09 16.93
CA LEU A 160 14.77 -23.14 17.89
C LEU A 160 14.35 -24.43 17.18
N SER A 161 14.71 -25.57 17.76
CA SER A 161 14.13 -26.85 17.33
C SER A 161 12.60 -26.84 17.51
N THR A 162 11.88 -27.72 16.80
CA THR A 162 10.44 -27.91 17.01
C THR A 162 10.12 -28.22 18.46
N ASP A 163 10.89 -29.09 19.11
CA ASP A 163 10.66 -29.47 20.50
C ASP A 163 10.87 -28.29 21.47
N ASP A 164 11.94 -27.52 21.28
CA ASP A 164 12.24 -26.36 22.13
C ASP A 164 11.19 -25.25 21.97
N PHE A 165 10.75 -24.99 20.74
CA PHE A 165 9.72 -23.97 20.49
C PHE A 165 8.35 -24.40 21.02
N LEU A 166 7.95 -25.67 20.82
CA LEU A 166 6.70 -26.19 21.37
C LEU A 166 6.71 -26.18 22.90
N ARG A 167 7.85 -26.48 23.52
CA ARG A 167 8.04 -26.33 24.96
C ARG A 167 7.85 -24.89 25.39
N LEU A 168 8.53 -23.95 24.74
CA LEU A 168 8.41 -22.52 25.02
C LEU A 168 6.95 -22.05 24.85
N HIS A 169 6.26 -22.48 23.79
CA HIS A 169 4.87 -22.15 23.52
C HIS A 169 3.94 -22.66 24.63
N LYS A 170 4.12 -23.92 25.06
CA LYS A 170 3.27 -24.60 26.05
C LYS A 170 3.44 -24.04 27.47
N TYR A 171 4.69 -23.82 27.89
CA TYR A 171 4.99 -23.41 29.27
C TYR A 171 5.17 -21.90 29.41
N ASN A 172 5.22 -21.16 28.30
CA ASN A 172 5.51 -19.74 28.25
C ASN A 172 6.89 -19.37 28.87
N GLU A 173 7.80 -20.34 28.96
CA GLU A 173 9.18 -20.19 29.42
C GLU A 173 10.09 -21.29 28.87
N HIS A 174 11.39 -21.01 28.74
CA HIS A 174 12.40 -22.01 28.41
C HIS A 174 13.66 -21.86 29.26
N PRO A 175 14.16 -22.94 29.91
CA PRO A 175 15.27 -22.84 30.87
C PRO A 175 16.61 -22.45 30.24
N HIS A 176 16.83 -22.77 28.96
CA HIS A 176 18.10 -22.52 28.26
C HIS A 176 18.04 -21.36 27.25
N TYR A 177 16.84 -20.82 26.99
CA TYR A 177 16.61 -19.84 25.91
C TYR A 177 15.90 -18.60 26.47
N VAL A 178 16.65 -17.84 27.28
CA VAL A 178 16.13 -16.68 28.02
C VAL A 178 15.73 -15.55 27.08
N ILE A 179 16.54 -15.27 26.05
CA ILE A 179 16.29 -14.19 25.09
C ILE A 179 15.05 -14.51 24.25
N GLU A 180 14.99 -15.73 23.72
CA GLU A 180 13.87 -16.28 22.96
C GLU A 180 12.59 -16.23 23.80
N THR A 181 12.66 -16.58 25.09
CA THR A 181 11.53 -16.47 26.00
C THR A 181 10.99 -15.03 26.06
N ARG A 182 11.86 -14.03 26.19
CA ARG A 182 11.47 -12.61 26.23
C ARG A 182 10.92 -12.11 24.89
N LEU A 183 11.52 -12.54 23.77
CA LEU A 183 11.03 -12.24 22.43
C LEU A 183 9.65 -12.85 22.20
N TYR A 184 9.46 -14.10 22.61
CA TYR A 184 8.18 -14.80 22.53
C TYR A 184 7.10 -14.07 23.35
N HIS A 185 7.43 -13.54 24.54
CA HIS A 185 6.49 -12.73 25.33
C HIS A 185 6.00 -11.47 24.62
N LYS A 186 6.82 -10.86 23.75
CA LYS A 186 6.42 -9.67 22.98
C LYS A 186 5.41 -9.96 21.87
N LEU A 187 5.38 -11.19 21.35
CA LEU A 187 4.38 -11.58 20.34
C LEU A 187 2.96 -11.44 20.89
N SER A 188 2.05 -10.85 20.11
CA SER A 188 0.67 -10.61 20.55
C SER A 188 -0.09 -11.91 20.81
N ILE A 189 -0.93 -11.90 21.85
CA ILE A 189 -1.75 -13.05 22.27
C ILE A 189 -2.59 -13.60 21.11
N LYS A 190 -3.21 -12.73 20.31
CA LYS A 190 -4.03 -13.13 19.15
C LYS A 190 -3.26 -14.00 18.14
N HIS A 191 -1.98 -13.71 17.88
CA HIS A 191 -1.18 -14.49 16.95
C HIS A 191 -0.74 -15.82 17.55
N LYS A 192 -0.43 -15.85 18.86
CA LYS A 192 -0.17 -17.10 19.59
C LYS A 192 -1.38 -18.03 19.59
N LEU A 193 -2.58 -17.49 19.73
CA LEU A 193 -3.83 -18.26 19.63
C LEU A 193 -4.01 -18.84 18.22
N ALA A 194 -3.81 -18.04 17.17
CA ALA A 194 -3.88 -18.52 15.79
C ALA A 194 -2.85 -19.63 15.49
N TYR A 195 -1.64 -19.50 16.04
CA TYR A 195 -0.62 -20.55 15.96
C TYR A 195 -1.07 -21.83 16.69
N ASN A 196 -1.64 -21.73 17.91
CA ASN A 196 -2.15 -22.89 18.64
C ASN A 196 -3.29 -23.60 17.88
N GLU A 197 -4.25 -22.85 17.33
CA GLU A 197 -5.34 -23.39 16.51
C GLU A 197 -4.82 -24.08 15.23
N ALA A 198 -3.71 -23.60 14.67
CA ALA A 198 -3.08 -24.23 13.51
C ALA A 198 -2.37 -25.54 13.89
N LEU A 199 -1.74 -25.61 15.06
CA LEU A 199 -1.12 -26.83 15.57
C LEU A 199 -2.12 -27.95 15.83
N GLU A 200 -3.32 -27.62 16.33
CA GLU A 200 -4.39 -28.61 16.57
C GLU A 200 -4.85 -29.33 15.29
N LYS A 201 -4.56 -28.78 14.11
CA LYS A 201 -4.89 -29.36 12.80
C LYS A 201 -3.81 -30.32 12.30
N ILE A 202 -2.65 -30.39 12.95
CA ILE A 202 -1.56 -31.30 12.58
C ILE A 202 -1.85 -32.67 13.17
N TYR A 203 -1.97 -33.69 12.31
CA TYR A 203 -2.29 -35.06 12.72
C TYR A 203 -1.18 -35.70 13.56
N ASP A 204 0.08 -35.61 13.10
CA ASP A 204 1.25 -36.08 13.83
C ASP A 204 2.39 -35.07 13.73
N ILE A 205 2.61 -34.33 14.83
CA ILE A 205 3.66 -33.31 14.96
C ILE A 205 5.08 -33.89 14.90
N ASN A 206 5.26 -35.18 15.22
CA ASN A 206 6.58 -35.80 15.27
C ASN A 206 7.03 -36.30 13.90
N SER A 207 6.10 -36.43 12.94
CA SER A 207 6.38 -36.73 11.54
C SER A 207 7.16 -35.60 10.86
N GLU A 208 7.84 -35.92 9.76
CA GLU A 208 8.57 -34.92 8.95
C GLU A 208 7.63 -33.83 8.40
N GLU A 209 6.45 -34.23 7.90
CA GLU A 209 5.42 -33.29 7.46
C GLU A 209 4.89 -32.43 8.62
N GLY A 210 4.67 -33.03 9.79
CA GLY A 210 4.24 -32.31 10.99
C GLY A 210 5.21 -31.22 11.43
N LYS A 211 6.51 -31.54 11.49
CA LYS A 211 7.57 -30.57 11.82
C LYS A 211 7.68 -29.47 10.77
N THR A 212 7.52 -29.83 9.49
CA THR A 212 7.52 -28.85 8.38
C THR A 212 6.34 -27.88 8.48
N LEU A 213 5.14 -28.40 8.77
CA LEU A 213 3.94 -27.58 8.97
C LEU A 213 4.04 -26.70 10.21
N GLU A 214 4.58 -27.22 11.31
CA GLU A 214 4.85 -26.43 12.51
C GLU A 214 5.79 -25.26 12.22
N PHE A 215 6.90 -25.50 11.52
CA PHE A 215 7.83 -24.45 11.15
C PHE A 215 7.20 -23.40 10.22
N TYR A 216 6.34 -23.84 9.29
CA TYR A 216 5.53 -22.92 8.47
C TYR A 216 4.63 -22.02 9.32
N TYR A 217 3.88 -22.60 10.27
CA TYR A 217 3.02 -21.82 11.17
C TYR A 217 3.80 -20.92 12.12
N ARG A 218 4.98 -21.36 12.56
CA ARG A 218 5.88 -20.52 13.36
C ARG A 218 6.40 -19.32 12.57
N THR A 219 6.71 -19.52 11.29
CA THR A 219 7.09 -18.42 10.39
C THR A 219 5.92 -17.45 10.19
N ARG A 220 4.70 -17.98 10.00
CA ARG A 220 3.47 -17.16 9.93
C ARG A 220 3.21 -16.36 11.19
N LEU A 221 3.39 -16.95 12.37
CA LEU A 221 3.26 -16.26 13.66
C LEU A 221 4.11 -14.98 13.73
N ILE A 222 5.37 -15.05 13.26
CA ILE A 222 6.27 -13.89 13.24
C ILE A 222 5.86 -12.90 12.16
N GLN A 223 5.49 -13.38 10.97
CA GLN A 223 4.99 -12.51 9.89
C GLN A 223 3.74 -11.74 10.32
N ASP A 224 2.75 -12.41 10.91
CA ASP A 224 1.49 -11.81 11.34
C ASP A 224 1.72 -10.75 12.42
N TYR A 225 2.67 -10.99 13.33
CA TYR A 225 3.04 -10.02 14.35
C TYR A 225 3.70 -8.77 13.76
N ILE A 226 4.65 -8.93 12.83
CA ILE A 226 5.35 -7.81 12.20
C ILE A 226 4.43 -7.04 11.24
N SER A 227 3.65 -7.72 10.40
CA SER A 227 2.71 -7.06 9.50
C SER A 227 1.52 -6.42 10.22
N GLY A 228 1.26 -6.85 11.47
CA GLY A 228 0.23 -6.27 12.34
C GLY A 228 0.66 -4.98 13.04
N MET A 229 1.92 -4.54 12.86
CA MET A 229 2.45 -3.30 13.43
C MET A 229 2.03 -2.08 12.59
N THR A 230 1.79 -0.95 13.26
CA THR A 230 1.78 0.35 12.57
C THR A 230 3.22 0.82 12.34
N ASP A 231 3.44 1.71 11.36
CA ASP A 231 4.76 2.27 11.06
C ASP A 231 5.46 2.83 12.31
N HIS A 232 4.73 3.61 13.11
CA HIS A 232 5.25 4.18 14.34
C HIS A 232 5.62 3.10 15.37
N TYR A 233 4.79 2.08 15.54
CA TYR A 233 5.07 1.01 16.49
C TYR A 233 6.27 0.16 16.03
N ALA A 234 6.36 -0.19 14.75
CA ALA A 234 7.48 -0.94 14.19
C ALA A 234 8.81 -0.19 14.37
N TYR A 235 8.81 1.12 14.09
CA TYR A 235 9.98 1.97 14.29
C TYR A 235 10.41 2.04 15.76
N GLU A 236 9.47 2.27 16.67
CA GLU A 236 9.73 2.35 18.11
C GLU A 236 10.22 1.01 18.68
N GLU A 237 9.61 -0.10 18.28
CA GLU A 237 9.99 -1.44 18.72
C GLU A 237 11.41 -1.78 18.23
N TYR A 238 11.73 -1.46 16.97
CA TYR A 238 13.07 -1.64 16.42
C TYR A 238 14.12 -0.85 17.21
N ARG A 239 13.86 0.43 17.49
CA ARG A 239 14.79 1.27 18.27
C ARG A 239 15.02 0.76 19.69
N LYS A 240 13.94 0.38 20.38
CA LYS A 240 14.00 -0.15 21.76
C LYS A 240 14.84 -1.42 21.85
N LEU A 241 14.78 -2.27 20.83
CA LEU A 241 15.48 -3.55 20.79
C LEU A 241 16.93 -3.43 20.29
N MET A 242 17.26 -2.38 19.53
CA MET A 242 18.62 -2.13 19.04
C MET A 242 19.49 -1.27 19.97
N VAL A 243 18.96 -0.83 21.12
CA VAL A 243 19.67 0.04 22.08
C VAL A 243 20.23 1.29 21.37
N CYS A 244 19.37 1.95 20.58
CA CYS A 244 19.69 3.24 20.00
C CYS A 244 19.08 4.34 20.88
N ASP A 245 19.91 4.96 21.72
CA ASP A 245 19.57 6.17 22.50
C ASP A 245 18.93 7.25 21.60
#